data_AF-A0A2R6M0A9-F1
#
_entry.id   AF-A0A2R6M0A9-F1
#
_cell.length_a   1.000
_cell.length_b   1.000
_cell.length_c   1.000
_cell.angle_alpha   90.00
_cell.angle_beta   90.00
_cell.angle_gamma   90.00
#
_symmetry.space_group_name_H-M   'P 1'
#
loop_
_entity.id
_entity.type
_entity.pdbx_description
1 polymer ?
#
loop_
_entity_poly.entity_id
_entity_poly.type
_entity_poly.pdbx_seq_one_letter_code
_entity_poly.pdbx_strand_id
1 'polypeptide(L)'
;RGSATLVYEVEIPDDADAGDTFEISSNADSDVDLGTDVIEVSDVVPPDVNDNGQPAQDLDGDGLYEDVTGDGQLQINDVQVLFYNRDSDAVQNNAQLFNFDGQEPASIDVSDVQALFVLFQES
;
A
#
# COMPACT_ATOMS: atom_id res chain seq x y z
N ARG A 1 9.31 -29.19 -20.30
CA ARG A 1 8.98 -27.79 -20.62
C ARG A 1 10.12 -26.96 -20.06
N GLY A 2 10.83 -26.20 -20.90
CA GLY A 2 11.91 -25.34 -20.42
C GLY A 2 11.34 -24.19 -19.59
N SER A 3 12.12 -23.69 -18.65
CA SER A 3 11.91 -22.38 -18.03
C SER A 3 12.61 -21.32 -18.88
N ALA A 4 12.07 -20.11 -18.88
CA ALA A 4 12.73 -18.91 -19.42
C ALA A 4 12.75 -17.87 -18.30
N THR A 5 13.81 -17.08 -18.25
CA THR A 5 13.98 -16.00 -17.26
C THR A 5 13.78 -14.65 -17.94
N LEU A 6 12.94 -13.81 -17.35
CA LEU A 6 12.77 -12.42 -17.72
C LEU A 6 13.37 -11.55 -16.61
N VAL A 7 14.23 -10.63 -16.98
CA VAL A 7 14.77 -9.62 -16.08
C VAL A 7 14.43 -8.25 -16.67
N TYR A 8 13.75 -7.43 -15.89
CA TYR A 8 13.31 -6.10 -16.29
C TYR A 8 13.85 -5.06 -15.32
N GLU A 9 14.01 -3.84 -15.80
CA GLU A 9 14.37 -2.67 -15.01
C GLU A 9 13.26 -1.64 -15.21
N VAL A 10 12.74 -1.10 -14.11
CA VAL A 10 11.75 -0.01 -14.12
C VAL A 10 12.39 1.17 -13.43
N GLU A 11 12.57 2.26 -14.17
CA GLU A 11 12.99 3.55 -13.63
C GLU A 11 11.75 4.45 -13.55
N ILE A 12 11.30 4.75 -12.34
CA ILE A 12 10.25 5.74 -12.09
C ILE A 12 10.96 7.04 -11.67
N PRO A 13 10.80 8.17 -12.41
CA PRO A 13 11.37 9.45 -12.04
C PRO A 13 10.87 9.95 -10.67
N ASP A 14 11.73 10.67 -9.94
CA ASP A 14 11.37 11.27 -8.64
C ASP A 14 10.21 12.30 -8.74
N ASP A 15 9.93 12.81 -9.94
CA ASP A 15 8.86 13.75 -10.25
C ASP A 15 7.66 13.10 -10.96
N ALA A 16 7.56 11.77 -10.93
CA ALA A 16 6.39 11.06 -11.45
C ALA A 16 5.12 11.44 -10.68
N ASP A 17 4.07 11.80 -11.42
CA ASP A 17 2.75 12.09 -10.88
C ASP A 17 1.83 10.87 -11.02
N ALA A 18 0.77 10.81 -10.22
CA ALA A 18 -0.28 9.84 -10.47
C ALA A 18 -0.98 10.03 -11.82
N GLY A 19 -1.27 8.89 -12.45
CA GLY A 19 -1.72 8.77 -13.83
C GLY A 19 -0.55 8.68 -14.81
N ASP A 20 0.69 8.88 -14.38
CA ASP A 20 1.84 8.69 -15.26
C ASP A 20 2.01 7.22 -15.63
N THR A 21 2.44 7.02 -16.88
CA THR A 21 2.61 5.70 -17.46
C THR A 21 4.06 5.47 -17.85
N PHE A 22 4.59 4.33 -17.41
CA PHE A 22 5.99 3.97 -17.61
C PHE A 22 6.12 2.73 -18.47
N GLU A 23 7.02 2.79 -19.44
CA GLU A 23 7.35 1.67 -20.31
C GLU A 23 8.31 0.72 -19.59
N ILE A 24 7.89 -0.52 -19.37
CA ILE A 24 8.79 -1.60 -18.95
C ILE A 24 9.45 -2.19 -20.19
N SER A 25 10.77 -2.38 -20.16
CA SER A 25 11.50 -3.09 -21.21
C SER A 25 12.33 -4.26 -20.65
N SER A 26 12.37 -5.36 -21.38
CA SER A 26 13.23 -6.51 -21.04
C SER A 26 14.69 -6.13 -21.24
N ASN A 27 15.55 -6.49 -20.29
CA ASN A 27 16.98 -6.22 -20.42
C ASN A 27 17.66 -7.18 -21.41
N ALA A 28 18.91 -6.87 -21.75
CA ALA A 28 19.72 -7.70 -22.66
C ALA A 28 20.04 -9.10 -22.12
N ASP A 29 19.84 -9.34 -20.81
CA ASP A 29 20.11 -10.61 -20.14
C ASP A 29 18.87 -11.55 -20.11
N SER A 30 17.74 -11.12 -20.66
CA SER A 30 16.51 -11.92 -20.70
C SER A 30 16.57 -13.01 -21.77
N ASP A 31 16.04 -14.20 -21.46
CA ASP A 31 15.93 -15.33 -22.41
C ASP A 31 14.89 -15.07 -23.53
N VAL A 32 14.02 -14.09 -23.33
CA VAL A 32 12.88 -13.73 -24.19
C VAL A 32 12.69 -12.22 -24.22
N ASP A 33 12.47 -11.69 -25.42
CA ASP A 33 12.05 -10.31 -25.66
C ASP A 33 10.52 -10.24 -25.51
N LEU A 34 10.07 -9.67 -24.41
CA LEU A 34 8.67 -9.31 -24.20
C LEU A 34 8.61 -7.82 -24.51
N GLY A 35 7.78 -7.46 -25.51
CA GLY A 35 7.60 -6.07 -25.91
C GLY A 35 7.11 -5.18 -24.75
N THR A 36 6.91 -3.90 -25.03
CA THR A 36 6.60 -2.91 -24.01
C THR A 36 5.29 -3.19 -23.28
N ASP A 37 5.32 -3.07 -21.95
CA ASP A 37 4.13 -3.07 -21.07
C ASP A 37 4.09 -1.75 -20.28
N VAL A 38 2.93 -1.43 -19.71
CA VAL A 38 2.65 -0.14 -19.06
C VAL A 38 2.35 -0.32 -17.57
N ILE A 39 3.06 0.42 -16.71
CA ILE A 39 2.70 0.61 -15.31
C ILE A 39 2.07 1.99 -15.16
N GLU A 40 0.93 2.07 -14.47
CA GLU A 40 0.29 3.34 -14.08
C GLU A 40 0.61 3.66 -12.62
N VAL A 41 1.11 4.86 -12.36
CA VAL A 41 1.23 5.38 -11.00
C VAL A 41 -0.16 5.77 -10.53
N SER A 42 -0.65 5.25 -9.41
CA SER A 42 -1.95 5.64 -8.87
C SER A 42 -1.75 6.48 -7.62
N ASP A 43 -2.35 7.67 -7.58
CA ASP A 43 -2.50 8.43 -6.34
C ASP A 43 -3.57 7.68 -5.54
N VAL A 44 -3.11 6.94 -4.53
CA VAL A 44 -4.02 6.50 -3.48
C VAL A 44 -4.45 7.75 -2.74
N VAL A 45 -5.75 8.04 -2.74
CA VAL A 45 -6.32 9.06 -1.85
C VAL A 45 -6.73 8.34 -0.57
N PRO A 46 -5.94 8.42 0.51
CA PRO A 46 -6.21 7.64 1.71
C PRO A 46 -7.45 8.20 2.40
N PRO A 47 -8.24 7.36 3.09
CA PRO A 47 -9.41 7.83 3.81
C PRO A 47 -9.02 8.63 5.05
N ASP A 48 -9.84 9.61 5.40
CA ASP A 48 -9.91 10.18 6.74
C ASP A 48 -10.79 9.23 7.60
N VAL A 49 -10.15 8.41 8.42
CA VAL A 49 -10.81 7.29 9.11
C VAL A 49 -11.65 7.75 10.31
N ASN A 50 -11.34 8.90 10.89
CA ASN A 50 -11.98 9.42 12.10
C ASN A 50 -12.64 10.80 11.91
N ASP A 51 -12.81 11.24 10.66
CA ASP A 51 -13.41 12.50 10.25
C ASP A 51 -12.75 13.74 10.90
N ASN A 52 -11.43 13.70 11.15
CA ASN A 52 -10.69 14.80 11.79
C ASN A 52 -10.12 15.82 10.78
N GLY A 53 -10.30 15.59 9.48
CA GLY A 53 -9.75 16.38 8.38
C GLY A 53 -8.32 15.99 7.98
N GLN A 54 -7.79 14.88 8.49
CA GLN A 54 -6.44 14.39 8.24
C GLN A 54 -6.56 12.96 7.67
N PRO A 55 -6.23 12.74 6.38
CA PRO A 55 -6.23 11.41 5.80
C PRO A 55 -5.14 10.55 6.45
N ALA A 56 -5.34 9.23 6.45
CA ALA A 56 -4.32 8.29 6.87
C ALA A 56 -3.03 8.46 6.07
N GLN A 57 -1.89 8.11 6.66
CA GLN A 57 -0.58 8.22 6.02
C GLN A 57 0.18 6.89 6.09
N ASP A 58 0.96 6.64 5.04
CA ASP A 58 1.97 5.60 4.94
C ASP A 58 3.32 6.26 5.33
N LEU A 59 3.90 5.88 6.47
CA LEU A 59 5.11 6.53 6.98
C LEU A 59 6.41 5.90 6.47
N ASP A 60 6.35 4.68 5.94
CA ASP A 60 7.54 3.93 5.51
C ASP A 60 7.58 3.59 4.00
N GLY A 61 6.51 3.88 3.27
CA GLY A 61 6.38 3.76 1.83
C GLY A 61 6.11 2.34 1.34
N ASP A 62 5.64 1.43 2.20
CA ASP A 62 5.33 0.04 1.82
C ASP A 62 3.94 -0.16 1.20
N GLY A 63 3.12 0.91 1.19
CA GLY A 63 1.76 0.92 0.68
C GLY A 63 0.67 0.63 1.72
N LEU A 64 1.05 0.33 2.97
CA LEU A 64 0.15 0.23 4.12
C LEU A 64 0.17 1.53 4.92
N TYR A 65 -0.99 1.91 5.45
CA TYR A 65 -1.22 3.23 6.05
C TYR A 65 -1.35 3.11 7.57
N GLU A 66 -0.22 3.03 8.26
CA GLU A 66 -0.11 2.78 9.70
C GLU A 66 -0.48 3.99 10.57
N ASP A 67 -0.29 5.21 10.07
CA ASP A 67 -0.81 6.44 10.68
C ASP A 67 -2.29 6.63 10.30
N VAL A 68 -3.14 5.85 10.96
CA VAL A 68 -4.59 5.83 10.73
C VAL A 68 -5.25 7.15 11.15
N THR A 69 -4.66 7.89 12.09
CA THR A 69 -5.17 9.19 12.55
C THR A 69 -4.73 10.37 11.69
N GLY A 70 -3.72 10.19 10.84
CA GLY A 70 -3.18 11.23 9.98
C GLY A 70 -2.40 12.30 10.75
N ASP A 71 -1.89 12.02 11.94
CA ASP A 71 -1.17 12.98 12.78
C ASP A 71 0.36 13.01 12.54
N GLY A 72 0.84 12.14 11.65
CA GLY A 72 2.22 12.00 11.21
C GLY A 72 3.06 11.06 12.06
N GLN A 73 2.46 10.28 12.96
CA GLN A 73 3.18 9.34 13.81
C GLN A 73 2.37 8.06 14.08
N LEU A 74 2.99 6.88 13.94
CA LEU A 74 2.42 5.63 14.42
C LEU A 74 2.39 5.60 15.96
N GLN A 75 1.19 5.50 16.51
CA GLN A 75 0.90 5.58 17.94
C GLN A 75 -0.25 4.63 18.32
N ILE A 76 -0.50 4.49 19.63
CA ILE A 76 -1.57 3.61 20.13
C ILE A 76 -2.99 4.09 19.77
N ASN A 77 -3.16 5.38 19.48
CA ASN A 77 -4.43 5.93 18.98
C ASN A 77 -4.77 5.38 17.58
N ASP A 78 -3.79 5.14 16.70
CA ASP A 78 -4.04 4.57 15.37
C ASP A 78 -4.65 3.18 15.47
N VAL A 79 -4.09 2.33 16.34
CA VAL A 79 -4.62 1.00 16.65
C VAL A 79 -6.07 1.09 17.16
N GLN A 80 -6.35 2.05 18.05
CA GLN A 80 -7.68 2.24 18.61
C GLN A 80 -8.69 2.76 17.58
N VAL A 81 -8.25 3.68 16.72
CA VAL A 81 -9.08 4.27 15.65
C VAL A 81 -9.40 3.22 14.60
N LEU A 82 -8.42 2.43 14.18
CA LEU A 82 -8.65 1.31 13.27
C LEU A 82 -9.63 0.31 13.88
N PHE A 83 -9.44 -0.08 15.15
CA PHE A 83 -10.35 -1.02 15.82
C PHE A 83 -11.81 -0.51 15.85
N TYR A 84 -11.99 0.76 16.19
CA TYR A 84 -13.32 1.38 16.30
C TYR A 84 -14.00 1.52 14.94
N ASN A 85 -13.24 1.90 13.90
CA ASN A 85 -13.76 2.18 12.56
C ASN A 85 -13.57 1.04 11.56
N ARG A 86 -13.10 -0.14 11.99
CA ARG A 86 -12.79 -1.25 11.07
C ARG A 86 -13.96 -1.64 10.16
N ASP A 87 -15.20 -1.55 10.66
CA ASP A 87 -16.40 -1.91 9.90
C ASP A 87 -16.97 -0.72 9.09
N SER A 88 -16.31 0.45 9.09
CA SER A 88 -16.75 1.65 8.37
C SER A 88 -16.49 1.55 6.87
N ASP A 89 -17.26 2.31 6.08
CA ASP A 89 -17.04 2.44 4.64
C ASP A 89 -15.64 2.99 4.31
N ALA A 90 -15.11 3.88 5.15
CA ALA A 90 -13.78 4.46 4.99
C ALA A 90 -12.69 3.38 5.02
N VAL A 91 -12.81 2.41 5.94
CA VAL A 91 -11.84 1.31 6.08
C VAL A 91 -12.15 0.18 5.09
N GLN A 92 -13.39 -0.28 4.99
CA GLN A 92 -13.75 -1.46 4.17
C GLN A 92 -13.61 -1.21 2.67
N ASN A 93 -13.87 0.00 2.18
CA ASN A 93 -13.64 0.32 0.76
C ASN A 93 -12.15 0.52 0.43
N ASN A 94 -11.30 0.66 1.44
CA ASN A 94 -9.85 0.85 1.32
C ASN A 94 -9.08 -0.27 2.03
N ALA A 95 -9.65 -1.49 2.09
CA ALA A 95 -9.08 -2.60 2.83
C ALA A 95 -7.63 -2.93 2.44
N GLN A 96 -7.24 -2.68 1.19
CA GLN A 96 -5.87 -2.88 0.72
C GLN A 96 -4.85 -2.01 1.48
N LEU A 97 -5.25 -0.84 1.97
CA LEU A 97 -4.38 0.10 2.67
C LEU A 97 -4.14 -0.27 4.14
N PHE A 98 -4.99 -1.13 4.70
CA PHE A 98 -4.96 -1.49 6.12
C PHE A 98 -4.79 -3.00 6.33
N ASN A 99 -4.39 -3.75 5.29
CA ASN A 99 -4.22 -5.20 5.30
C ASN A 99 -2.91 -5.62 5.99
N PHE A 100 -2.75 -5.22 7.26
CA PHE A 100 -1.52 -5.44 8.02
C PHE A 100 -1.24 -6.91 8.30
N ASP A 101 -2.26 -7.78 8.26
CA ASP A 101 -2.07 -9.23 8.42
C ASP A 101 -1.72 -9.96 7.11
N GLY A 102 -1.79 -9.25 5.98
CA GLY A 102 -1.43 -9.71 4.64
C GLY A 102 -2.34 -10.81 4.09
N GLN A 103 -3.56 -10.97 4.61
CA GLN A 103 -4.52 -11.95 4.07
C GLN A 103 -5.12 -11.48 2.75
N GLU A 104 -5.27 -12.43 1.81
CA GLU A 104 -5.86 -12.16 0.49
C GLU A 104 -7.10 -13.05 0.23
N PRO A 105 -8.24 -12.48 -0.24
CA PRO A 105 -8.43 -11.06 -0.56
C PRO A 105 -8.48 -10.17 0.69
N ALA A 106 -7.89 -8.97 0.61
CA ALA A 106 -7.88 -8.00 1.70
C ALA A 106 -9.28 -7.77 2.29
N SER A 107 -9.39 -7.91 3.61
CA SER A 107 -10.62 -7.72 4.36
C SER A 107 -10.26 -7.34 5.78
N ILE A 108 -10.62 -6.12 6.19
CA ILE A 108 -10.16 -5.63 7.49
C ILE A 108 -10.95 -6.27 8.62
N ASP A 109 -10.22 -6.95 9.51
CA ASP A 109 -10.77 -7.52 10.73
C ASP A 109 -9.89 -7.27 11.98
N VAL A 110 -10.08 -8.08 13.02
CA VAL A 110 -9.37 -7.92 14.29
C VAL A 110 -7.89 -8.34 14.16
N SER A 111 -7.56 -9.18 13.18
CA SER A 111 -6.20 -9.66 12.89
C SER A 111 -5.34 -8.51 12.38
N ASP A 112 -5.85 -7.65 11.50
CA ASP A 112 -5.17 -6.43 11.06
C ASP A 112 -4.89 -5.46 12.20
N VAL A 113 -5.86 -5.28 13.11
CA VAL A 113 -5.68 -4.44 14.30
C VAL A 113 -4.57 -5.00 15.20
N GLN A 114 -4.48 -6.34 15.33
CA GLN A 114 -3.40 -6.97 16.09
C GLN A 114 -2.06 -6.82 15.40
N ALA A 115 -2.01 -6.93 14.07
CA ALA A 115 -0.80 -6.71 13.29
C ALA A 115 -0.31 -5.25 13.42
N LEU A 116 -1.20 -4.26 13.29
CA LEU A 116 -0.87 -2.85 13.52
C LEU A 116 -0.34 -2.60 14.95
N PHE A 117 -0.92 -3.26 15.95
CA PHE A 117 -0.42 -3.19 17.32
C PHE A 117 0.99 -3.78 17.46
N VAL A 118 1.32 -4.85 16.73
CA VAL A 118 2.68 -5.41 16.71
C VAL A 118 3.65 -4.42 16.06
N LEU A 119 3.29 -3.81 14.94
CA LEU A 119 4.11 -2.78 14.29
C LEU A 119 4.43 -1.61 15.23
N PHE A 120 3.41 -1.08 15.93
CA PHE A 120 3.60 -0.03 16.94
C PHE A 120 4.56 -0.43 18.07
N GLN A 121 4.60 -1.71 18.43
CA GLN A 121 5.50 -2.20 19.48
C GLN A 121 6.96 -2.31 19.01
N GLU A 122 7.20 -2.32 17.70
CA GLU A 122 8.52 -2.44 17.07
C GLU A 122 9.06 -1.10 16.51
N SER A 123 8.23 -0.06 16.45
CA SER A 123 8.59 1.30 16.01
C SER A 123 9.46 2.09 17.00
#